data_AF-A0A7U9Q2W7-F1
#
_entry.id   AF-A0A7U9Q2W7-F1
#
_cell.length_a   1.000
_cell.length_b   1.000
_cell.length_c   1.000
_cell.angle_alpha   90.00
_cell.angle_beta   90.00
_cell.angle_gamma   90.00
#
_symmetry.space_group_name_H-M   'P 1'
#
loop_
_entity.id
_entity.type
_entity.pdbx_description
1 polymer ?
#
loop_
_entity_poly.entity_id
_entity_poly.type
_entity_poly.pdbx_seq_one_letter_code
_entity_poly.pdbx_strand_id
1 'polypeptide(L)' 'MPAVSLPRQLPAGSARSLPMLDAVVEVLRAAGEDVHVVYSAHGDVFKVVPRQDAAA' A
#
# COMPACT_ATOMS: atom_id res chain seq x y z
N MET A 1 7.60 1.82 -19.51
CA MET A 1 6.67 2.07 -18.39
C MET A 1 7.43 2.87 -17.35
N PRO A 2 7.06 4.11 -17.02
CA PRO A 2 7.69 4.79 -15.89
C PRO A 2 7.40 3.95 -14.64
N ALA A 3 8.45 3.52 -13.93
CA ALA A 3 8.29 2.88 -12.64
C ALA A 3 7.69 3.92 -11.70
N VAL A 4 6.41 3.79 -11.38
CA VAL A 4 5.74 4.72 -10.47
C VAL A 4 6.30 4.43 -9.08
N SER A 5 7.25 5.25 -8.63
CA SER A 5 7.83 5.16 -7.29
C SER A 5 6.84 5.67 -6.26
N LEU A 6 5.84 4.85 -5.93
CA LEU A 6 4.85 5.16 -4.90
C LEU A 6 5.35 4.77 -3.51
N PRO A 7 5.02 5.55 -2.47
CA PRO A 7 5.35 5.19 -1.10
C PRO A 7 4.55 3.95 -0.68
N ARG A 8 5.27 2.84 -0.47
CA ARG A 8 4.68 1.58 0.01
C ARG A 8 4.49 1.54 1.53
N GLN A 9 4.88 2.60 2.24
CA GLN A 9 4.75 2.71 3.70
C GLN A 9 4.30 4.12 4.07
N LEU A 10 3.30 4.23 4.94
CA LEU A 10 2.73 5.49 5.41
C LEU A 10 2.47 5.44 6.93
N PRO A 11 2.65 6.55 7.66
CA PRO A 11 2.43 6.59 9.11
C PRO A 11 0.95 6.49 9.45
N ALA A 12 0.56 5.58 10.34
CA ALA A 12 -0.84 5.36 10.68
C ALA A 12 -1.45 6.47 11.54
N GLY A 13 -0.65 7.10 12.41
CA GLY A 13 -1.06 8.26 13.20
C GLY A 13 -1.34 9.55 12.43
N SER A 14 -1.23 9.56 11.09
CA SER A 14 -1.56 10.73 10.27
C SER A 14 -2.93 10.59 9.62
N ALA A 15 -3.81 11.58 9.84
CA ALA A 15 -5.14 11.64 9.24
C ALA A 15 -5.12 11.66 7.70
N ARG A 16 -4.00 12.05 7.08
CA ARG A 16 -3.84 12.06 5.62
C ARG A 16 -3.41 10.73 5.04
N SER A 17 -2.99 9.77 5.88
CA SER A 17 -2.46 8.51 5.39
C SER A 17 -3.52 7.60 4.79
N LEU A 18 -4.74 7.59 5.33
CA LEU A 18 -5.85 6.80 4.78
C LEU A 18 -6.18 7.18 3.32
N PRO A 19 -6.50 8.46 2.99
CA PRO A 19 -6.80 8.82 1.60
C PRO A 19 -5.58 8.65 0.67
N MET A 20 -4.37 8.78 1.20
CA MET A 20 -3.15 8.54 0.43
C MET A 20 -2.91 7.05 0.14
N LEU A 21 -3.26 6.16 1.08
CA LEU A 21 -3.22 4.70 0.86
C LEU A 21 -4.20 4.29 -0.22
N ASP A 22 -5.42 4.82 -0.18
CA ASP A 22 -6.43 4.52 -1.20
C ASP A 22 -5.93 4.90 -2.60
N ALA A 23 -5.38 6.11 -2.75
CA ALA A 23 -4.80 6.57 -4.02
C ALA A 23 -3.61 5.70 -4.47
N VAL A 24 -2.73 5.30 -3.55
CA VAL A 24 -1.57 4.44 -3.86
C VAL A 24 -2.04 3.05 -4.32
N VAL A 25 -2.99 2.45 -3.61
CA VAL A 25 -3.55 1.13 -3.96
C VAL A 25 -4.24 1.18 -5.31
N GLU A 26 -5.01 2.23 -5.58
CA GLU A 26 -5.69 2.42 -6.87
C GLU A 26 -4.70 2.47 -8.03
N VAL A 27 -3.63 3.27 -7.91
CA VAL A 27 -2.61 3.38 -8.97
C VAL A 27 -1.85 2.06 -9.16
N LEU A 28 -1.50 1.36 -8.08
CA LEU A 28 -0.80 0.06 -8.17
C LEU A 28 -1.69 -1.00 -8.84
N ARG A 29 -2.98 -1.06 -8.48
CA ARG A 29 -3.93 -1.97 -9.15
C ARG A 29 -4.16 -1.62 -10.60
N ALA A 30 -4.26 -0.32 -10.93
CA ALA A 30 -4.37 0.13 -12.31
C ALA A 30 -3.12 -0.22 -13.14
N ALA A 31 -1.95 -0.33 -12.50
CA ALA A 31 -0.71 -0.83 -13.11
C ALA A 31 -0.64 -2.37 -13.20
N GLY A 32 -1.65 -3.09 -12.70
CA GLY A 32 -1.71 -4.56 -12.72
C GLY A 32 -1.05 -5.24 -11.52
N GLU A 33 -0.62 -4.51 -10.48
CA GLU A 33 -0.14 -5.09 -9.23
C GLU A 33 -1.34 -5.36 -8.29
N ASP A 34 -1.61 -6.63 -7.96
CA ASP A 34 -2.56 -6.96 -6.89
C ASP A 34 -1.92 -6.71 -5.53
N VAL A 35 -2.50 -5.78 -4.77
CA VAL A 35 -1.94 -5.30 -3.49
C VAL A 35 -3.03 -5.16 -2.43
N HIS A 36 -2.62 -5.29 -1.17
CA HIS A 36 -3.43 -5.00 0.00
C HIS A 36 -2.65 -4.16 1.03
N VAL A 37 -3.38 -3.52 1.94
CA VAL A 37 -2.81 -2.70 3.01
C VAL A 37 -2.78 -3.51 4.30
N VAL A 38 -1.63 -3.53 4.97
CA VAL A 38 -1.43 -4.17 6.27
C VAL A 38 -1.01 -3.12 7.29
N TYR A 39 -1.62 -3.16 8.47
CA TYR A 39 -1.20 -2.35 9.60
C TYR A 39 -0.08 -3.04 10.39
N SER A 40 1.01 -2.33 10.62
CA SER A 40 2.11 -2.75 11.48
C SER A 40 2.04 -1.99 12.80
N ALA A 41 1.58 -2.66 13.85
CA ALA A 41 1.54 -2.09 15.20
C ALA A 41 2.94 -1.73 15.70
N HIS A 42 3.95 -2.54 15.33
CA HIS A 42 5.35 -2.21 15.59
C HIS A 42 5.78 -1.09 14.63
N GLY A 43 5.69 0.16 15.11
CA GLY A 43 6.05 1.36 14.35
C GLY A 43 4.86 2.22 13.90
N ASP A 44 3.62 1.79 14.16
CA ASP A 44 2.39 2.51 13.80
C ASP A 44 2.37 2.98 12.34
N VAL A 45 2.54 2.03 11.41
CA VAL A 45 2.59 2.30 9.97
C VAL A 45 1.67 1.38 9.19
N PHE A 46 1.07 1.91 8.13
CA PHE A 46 0.42 1.15 7.08
C PHE A 46 1.44 0.78 6.01
N LYS A 47 1.39 -0.46 5.54
CA LYS A 47 2.25 -0.99 4.48
C LYS A 47 1.38 -1.50 3.34
N VAL A 48 1.67 -1.06 2.12
CA VAL A 48 1.09 -1.62 0.91
C VAL A 48 2.00 -2.76 0.44
N VAL A 49 1.49 -3.99 0.50
CA VAL A 49 2.26 -5.17 0.11
C VAL A 49 1.54 -5.92 -1.02
N PRO A 50 2.30 -6.62 -1.89
CA PRO A 50 1.70 -7.48 -2.91
C PRO A 50 0.81 -8.52 -2.22
N ARG A 51 -0.38 -8.72 -2.76
CA ARG A 51 -1.21 -9.84 -2.39
C ARG A 51 -0.55 -11.07 -3.01
N GLN A 52 0.34 -11.72 -2.27
CA GLN A 52 0.81 -13.02 -2.70
C GLN A 52 -0.42 -13.93 -2.70
N ASP A 53 -0.76 -14.43 -3.88
CA ASP A 53 -1.68 -15.54 -4.04
C ASP A 53 -1.30 -16.56 -2.96
N ALA A 54 -2.23 -16.88 -2.07
CA ALA A 54 -2.06 -17.98 -1.14
C ALA A 54 -2.12 -19.28 -1.95
N ALA A 55 -1.11 -19.49 -2.78
CA ALA A 55 -0.85 -20.74 -3.47
C ALA A 55 0.04 -21.58 -2.54
N ALA A 56 -0.60 -22.17 -1.53
CA ALA A 56 -0.14 -23.38 -0.85
C ALA A 56 -1.35 -24.10 -0.25
#